data_AF-A0A951NI89-F1
#
_entry.id   AF-A0A951NI89-F1
#
_cell.length_a   1.000
_cell.length_b   1.000
_cell.length_c   1.000
_cell.angle_alpha   90.00
_cell.angle_beta   90.00
_cell.angle_gamma   90.00
#
_symmetry.space_group_name_H-M   'P 1'
#
loop_
_entity.id
_entity.type
_entity.pdbx_description
1 polymer ?
#
loop_
_entity_poly.entity_id
_entity_poly.type
_entity_poly.pdbx_seq_one_letter_code
_entity_poly.pdbx_strand_id
1 'polypeptide(L)'
;HRTTYGRPLNRMDELVPGDIVELETPFAVYTYQAVPAFAGHANPWVTRPDDYGVVAPEPGKSLLTLTTCHPKGSAKQRLIARFELVKTEQTRPPT
;
A
#
# COMPACT_ATOMS: atom_id res chain seq x y z
N HIS A 1 -11.48 -0.72 3.76
CA HIS A 1 -12.41 -1.05 2.64
C HIS A 1 -12.46 0.06 1.60
N ARG A 2 -12.80 -0.27 0.34
CA ARG A 2 -13.00 0.71 -0.75
C ARG A 2 -14.27 1.53 -0.63
N THR A 3 -15.38 0.89 -0.26
CA THR A 3 -16.72 1.49 -0.36
C THR A 3 -17.59 1.32 0.88
N THR A 4 -17.22 0.48 1.83
CA THR A 4 -17.92 0.32 3.11
C THR A 4 -17.20 1.08 4.24
N TYR A 5 -17.93 1.42 5.31
CA TYR A 5 -17.47 1.98 6.60
C TYR A 5 -16.28 2.95 6.54
N GLY A 6 -16.54 4.25 6.48
CA GLY A 6 -15.50 5.30 6.39
C GLY A 6 -14.74 5.34 5.06
N ARG A 7 -14.71 4.22 4.33
CA ARG A 7 -14.13 4.07 2.98
C ARG A 7 -12.68 4.56 2.89
N PRO A 8 -11.78 4.19 3.83
CA PRO A 8 -10.45 4.78 3.96
C PRO A 8 -9.55 4.58 2.73
N LEU A 9 -9.87 3.61 1.85
CA LEU A 9 -9.10 3.33 0.63
C LEU A 9 -9.85 3.73 -0.65
N ASN A 10 -10.93 4.51 -0.57
CA ASN A 10 -11.79 4.82 -1.72
C ASN A 10 -11.06 5.49 -2.88
N ARG A 11 -10.04 6.31 -2.60
CA ARG A 11 -9.22 7.07 -3.56
C ARG A 11 -7.85 6.44 -3.84
N MET A 12 -7.66 5.18 -3.45
CA MET A 12 -6.40 4.46 -3.71
C MET A 12 -6.07 4.32 -5.22
N ASP A 13 -7.04 4.56 -6.11
CA ASP A 13 -6.86 4.65 -7.57
C ASP A 13 -6.14 5.92 -8.03
N GLU A 14 -6.05 6.93 -7.17
CA GLU A 14 -5.48 8.23 -7.48
C GLU A 14 -4.00 8.34 -7.04
N LEU A 15 -3.48 7.31 -6.36
CA LEU A 15 -2.09 7.26 -5.95
C LEU A 15 -1.17 7.30 -7.18
N VAL A 16 -0.07 8.01 -7.05
CA VAL A 16 0.99 8.09 -8.06
C VAL A 16 2.35 7.75 -7.45
N PRO A 17 3.34 7.32 -8.26
CA PRO A 17 4.70 7.11 -7.77
C PRO A 17 5.24 8.37 -7.08
N GLY A 18 5.81 8.19 -5.89
CA GLY A 18 6.25 9.30 -5.04
C GLY A 18 5.32 9.67 -3.89
N ASP A 19 4.05 9.26 -3.93
CA ASP A 19 3.14 9.48 -2.80
C ASP A 19 3.61 8.79 -1.53
N ILE A 20 3.33 9.42 -0.38
CA ILE A 20 3.83 8.98 0.93
C ILE A 20 2.72 8.33 1.74
N VAL A 21 3.09 7.26 2.44
CA VAL A 21 2.31 6.65 3.52
C VAL A 21 3.16 6.63 4.79
N GLU A 22 2.64 7.22 5.86
CA GLU A 22 3.26 7.13 7.18
C GLU A 22 2.51 6.07 8.01
N LEU A 23 3.27 5.08 8.48
CA LEU A 23 2.81 4.10 9.44
C LEU A 23 3.33 4.49 10.82
N GLU A 24 2.46 5.11 11.61
CA GLU A 24 2.74 5.42 13.01
C GLU A 24 2.45 4.23 13.90
N THR A 25 3.40 3.93 14.78
CA THR A 25 3.29 2.92 15.82
C THR A 25 3.70 3.55 17.16
N PRO A 26 3.43 2.91 18.30
CA PRO A 26 3.89 3.42 19.60
C PRO A 26 5.42 3.58 19.72
N PHE A 27 6.19 2.92 18.84
CA PHE A 27 7.67 2.86 18.90
C PHE A 27 8.38 3.63 17.79
N ALA A 28 7.72 3.83 16.65
CA ALA A 28 8.32 4.49 15.50
C ALA A 28 7.27 4.93 14.48
N VAL A 29 7.65 5.92 13.68
CA VAL A 29 7.01 6.31 12.43
C VAL A 29 7.83 5.73 11.27
N TYR A 30 7.17 5.01 10.37
CA TYR A 30 7.76 4.46 9.15
C TYR A 30 7.19 5.18 7.94
N THR A 31 8.03 5.86 7.18
CA THR A 31 7.64 6.54 5.94
C THR A 31 7.89 5.59 4.77
N TYR A 32 6.82 5.27 4.05
CA TYR A 32 6.85 4.49 2.82
C TYR A 32 6.53 5.39 1.63
N GLN A 33 7.20 5.18 0.51
CA GLN A 33 6.99 5.91 -0.73
C GLN A 33 6.46 4.99 -1.83
N ALA A 34 5.43 5.42 -2.56
CA ALA A 34 4.84 4.68 -3.65
C ALA A 34 5.89 4.45 -4.73
N VAL A 35 6.15 3.19 -5.06
CA VAL A 35 7.13 2.84 -6.09
C VAL A 35 6.56 3.12 -7.49
N PRO A 36 7.40 3.22 -8.53
CA PRO A 36 6.96 3.19 -9.92
C PRO A 36 6.26 1.86 -10.29
N ALA A 37 6.18 1.56 -11.60
CA ALA A 37 5.72 0.26 -12.05
C ALA A 37 6.52 -0.88 -11.39
N PHE A 38 5.82 -1.95 -10.99
CA PHE A 38 6.40 -3.13 -10.35
C PHE A 38 5.79 -4.39 -10.95
N ALA A 39 6.56 -5.49 -10.96
CA ALA A 39 6.15 -6.77 -11.57
C ALA A 39 5.62 -6.64 -13.03
N GLY A 40 6.06 -5.62 -13.77
CA GLY A 40 5.58 -5.36 -15.14
C GLY A 40 4.22 -4.65 -15.23
N HIS A 41 3.67 -4.18 -14.11
CA HIS A 41 2.38 -3.49 -14.04
C HIS A 41 2.52 -2.07 -13.49
N ALA A 42 1.58 -1.19 -13.88
CA ALA A 42 1.48 0.14 -13.29
C ALA A 42 1.18 0.07 -11.79
N ASN A 43 1.53 1.11 -11.05
CA ASN A 43 1.15 1.29 -9.65
C ASN A 43 0.18 2.48 -9.58
N PRO A 44 -1.10 2.28 -9.22
CA PRO A 44 -1.72 1.05 -8.72
C PRO A 44 -2.01 -0.02 -9.80
N TRP A 45 -2.00 -1.30 -9.40
CA TRP A 45 -2.24 -2.47 -10.26
C TRP A 45 -3.60 -3.13 -9.95
N VAL A 46 -4.44 -3.34 -10.97
CA VAL A 46 -5.65 -4.17 -10.85
C VAL A 46 -5.35 -5.63 -11.20
N THR A 47 -5.66 -6.55 -10.30
CA THR A 47 -5.45 -7.98 -10.48
C THR A 47 -6.62 -8.83 -9.95
N ARG A 48 -6.50 -10.15 -10.07
CA ARG A 48 -7.49 -11.12 -9.62
C ARG A 48 -7.42 -11.34 -8.09
N PRO A 49 -8.51 -11.75 -7.44
CA PRO A 49 -8.52 -12.00 -5.99
C PRO A 49 -7.59 -13.11 -5.51
N ASP A 50 -7.24 -14.05 -6.40
CA ASP A 50 -6.38 -15.21 -6.18
C ASP A 50 -4.90 -14.96 -6.53
N ASP A 51 -4.54 -13.73 -6.89
CA ASP A 51 -3.15 -13.35 -7.17
C ASP A 51 -2.41 -13.02 -5.87
N TYR A 52 -1.86 -14.05 -5.23
CA TYR A 52 -1.07 -13.91 -4.01
C TYR A 52 0.37 -13.44 -4.26
N GLY A 53 0.84 -13.40 -5.51
CA GLY A 53 2.19 -12.96 -5.85
C GLY A 53 2.43 -11.50 -5.50
N VAL A 54 1.37 -10.70 -5.44
CA VAL A 54 1.38 -9.26 -5.13
C VAL A 54 1.91 -8.91 -3.74
N VAL A 55 1.96 -9.87 -2.81
CA VAL A 55 2.50 -9.68 -1.45
C VAL A 55 3.83 -10.41 -1.25
N ALA A 56 4.40 -11.00 -2.29
CA ALA A 56 5.67 -11.70 -2.18
C ALA A 56 6.78 -10.74 -1.71
N PRO A 57 7.63 -11.17 -0.75
CA PRO A 57 8.78 -10.38 -0.33
C PRO A 57 9.80 -10.27 -1.46
N GLU A 58 10.48 -9.13 -1.53
CA GLU A 58 11.60 -8.92 -2.45
C GLU A 58 12.89 -8.81 -1.61
N PRO A 59 13.91 -9.64 -1.87
CA PRO A 59 15.16 -9.59 -1.10
C PRO A 59 15.77 -8.19 -1.09
N GLY A 60 16.14 -7.72 0.11
CA GLY A 60 16.77 -6.41 0.31
C GLY A 60 15.79 -5.22 0.34
N LYS A 61 14.48 -5.45 0.18
CA LYS A 61 13.47 -4.38 0.25
C LYS A 61 12.53 -4.54 1.42
N SER A 62 12.13 -3.41 1.99
CA SER A 62 11.08 -3.32 3.01
C SER A 62 9.82 -2.73 2.37
N LEU A 63 8.84 -3.58 2.10
CA LEU A 63 7.69 -3.22 1.26
C LEU A 63 6.39 -3.16 2.06
N LEU A 64 5.58 -2.16 1.77
CA LEU A 64 4.19 -2.06 2.19
C LEU A 64 3.30 -2.32 0.97
N THR A 65 2.33 -3.21 1.11
CA THR A 65 1.32 -3.49 0.07
C THR A 65 -0.06 -3.14 0.62
N LEU A 66 -0.71 -2.14 0.03
CA LEU A 66 -2.11 -1.84 0.29
C LEU A 66 -2.97 -2.61 -0.72
N THR A 67 -4.08 -3.18 -0.26
CA THR A 67 -5.03 -3.93 -1.10
C THR A 67 -6.47 -3.57 -0.78
N THR A 68 -7.29 -3.50 -1.82
CA THR A 68 -8.71 -3.18 -1.68
C THR A 68 -9.51 -3.76 -2.83
N CYS A 69 -10.83 -3.88 -2.66
CA CYS A 69 -11.70 -4.38 -3.73
C CYS A 69 -11.77 -3.41 -4.92
N HIS A 70 -11.97 -3.97 -6.12
CA HIS A 70 -12.15 -3.23 -7.36
C HIS A 70 -13.16 -3.93 -8.30
N PRO A 71 -13.92 -3.19 -9.12
CA PRO A 71 -14.18 -1.74 -9.05
C PRO A 71 -15.00 -1.36 -7.79
N LYS A 72 -15.23 -0.06 -7.57
CA LYS A 72 -16.05 0.44 -6.44
C LYS A 72 -17.42 -0.27 -6.44
N GLY A 73 -17.82 -0.83 -5.30
CA GLY A 73 -19.07 -1.59 -5.15
C GLY A 73 -19.00 -3.06 -5.59
N SER A 74 -17.82 -3.55 -5.99
CA SER A 74 -17.59 -4.94 -6.39
C SER A 74 -16.36 -5.52 -5.69
N ALA A 75 -16.31 -6.85 -5.54
CA ALA A 75 -15.16 -7.58 -5.03
C ALA A 75 -14.55 -8.55 -6.08
N LYS A 76 -14.91 -8.36 -7.36
CA LYS A 76 -14.46 -9.19 -8.49
C LYS A 76 -12.94 -9.15 -8.71
N GLN A 77 -12.31 -8.02 -8.39
CA GLN A 77 -10.88 -7.80 -8.56
C GLN A 77 -10.30 -7.16 -7.30
N ARG A 78 -8.97 -6.98 -7.30
CA ARG A 78 -8.23 -6.24 -6.29
C ARG A 78 -7.50 -5.08 -6.95
N LEU A 79 -7.47 -3.93 -6.29
CA LEU A 79 -6.51 -2.87 -6.57
C LEU A 79 -5.38 -2.98 -5.56
N ILE A 80 -4.16 -3.02 -6.07
CA ILE A 80 -2.92 -3.17 -5.30
C ILE A 80 -2.09 -1.90 -5.45
N ALA A 81 -1.57 -1.37 -4.36
CA ALA A 81 -0.55 -0.33 -4.39
C ALA A 81 0.66 -0.78 -3.57
N ARG A 82 1.85 -0.56 -4.12
CA ARG A 82 3.12 -0.99 -3.56
C ARG A 82 3.93 0.23 -3.14
N PHE A 83 4.56 0.14 -1.98
CA PHE A 83 5.41 1.19 -1.43
C PHE A 83 6.67 0.57 -0.84
N GLU A 84 7.75 1.34 -0.80
CA GLU A 84 9.02 0.95 -0.19
C GLU A 84 9.39 1.89 0.95
N LEU A 85 9.94 1.34 2.03
CA LEU A 85 10.37 2.09 3.20
C LEU A 85 11.51 3.05 2.82
N VAL A 86 11.35 4.33 3.10
CA VAL A 86 12.37 5.36 2.84
C VAL A 86 12.91 6.00 4.12
N LYS A 87 12.17 5.93 5.23
CA LYS A 87 12.58 6.53 6.50
C LYS A 87 11.97 5.79 7.70
N THR A 88 12.74 5.71 8.78
CA THR A 88 12.28 5.22 10.08
C THR A 88 12.68 6.22 11.15
N GLU A 89 11.71 6.68 11.93
CA GLU A 89 11.91 7.61 13.04
C GLU A 89 11.40 6.98 14.33
N GLN A 90 12.31 6.70 15.27
CA GLN A 90 11.93 6.12 16.56
C GLN A 90 11.20 7.17 17.40
N THR A 91 10.04 6.80 17.94
CA THR A 91 9.38 7.62 18.98
C THR A 91 10.16 7.40 20.27
N ARG A 92 10.69 8.48 20.85
CA ARG A 92 11.27 8.39 22.20
C ARG A 92 10.12 8.07 23.17
N PRO A 93 10.31 7.13 24.10
CA PRO A 93 9.30 6.92 25.15
C PRO A 93 9.09 8.24 25.91
N PRO A 94 7.85 8.57 26.31
CA PRO A 94 7.60 9.71 27.18
C PRO A 94 8.42 9.55 28.47
N THR A 95 9.12 10.61 28.86
CA THR A 95 9.91 10.69 30.11
C THR A 95 9.01 10.65 31.34
#